data_AF-A0A9D3W3M3-F1
#
_entry.id   AF-A0A9D3W3M3-F1
#
_cell.length_a   1.000
_cell.length_b   1.000
_cell.length_c   1.000
_cell.angle_alpha   90.00
_cell.angle_beta   90.00
_cell.angle_gamma   90.00
#
_symmetry.space_group_name_H-M   'P 1'
#
loop_
_entity.id
_entity.type
_entity.pdbx_description
1 polymer ?
#
loop_
_entity_poly.entity_id
_entity_poly.type
_entity_poly.pdbx_seq_one_letter_code
_entity_poly.pdbx_strand_id
1 'polypeptide(L)'
;MDVEDSTTKDICPNGSNVVPEVMMVVEPSQMPSFYWKDMLDVKKSLVDGVPSIDLSERVYKLLENEMSTDVVLKMLGQNLGIMTLHNRLYGIWKPSKPFQLMDVENGYFLTKFQSIVDYDKVLSQGP
;
A
#
# COMPACT_ATOMS: atom_id res chain seq x y z
N MET A 1 5.10 -51.52 -44.41
CA MET A 1 5.95 -52.64 -43.96
C MET A 1 6.02 -52.53 -42.45
N ASP A 2 4.86 -52.63 -41.79
CA ASP A 2 4.10 -53.87 -41.57
C ASP A 2 5.00 -54.79 -40.72
N VAL A 3 4.62 -55.19 -39.52
CA VAL A 3 3.52 -56.11 -39.27
C VAL A 3 3.18 -56.04 -37.79
N GLU A 4 1.93 -55.67 -37.45
CA GLU A 4 1.23 -56.29 -36.32
C GLU A 4 0.87 -57.72 -36.73
N ASP A 5 0.99 -58.70 -35.83
CA ASP A 5 -0.18 -59.50 -35.39
C ASP A 5 0.20 -60.59 -34.36
N SER A 6 -0.73 -60.76 -33.42
CA SER A 6 -1.13 -61.96 -32.68
C SER A 6 -0.13 -62.69 -31.77
N THR A 7 -0.49 -62.81 -30.50
CA THR A 7 -1.23 -64.00 -30.00
C THR A 7 -1.71 -63.79 -28.55
N THR A 8 -3.02 -63.83 -28.37
CA THR A 8 -3.74 -63.95 -27.08
C THR A 8 -3.45 -65.28 -26.39
N LYS A 9 -3.18 -65.28 -25.07
CA LYS A 9 -3.59 -66.35 -24.13
C LYS A 9 -3.87 -65.81 -22.72
N ASP A 10 -5.15 -65.89 -22.33
CA ASP A 10 -5.70 -65.68 -20.99
C ASP A 10 -5.23 -66.73 -19.99
N ILE A 11 -4.87 -66.32 -18.76
CA ILE A 11 -5.10 -67.06 -17.51
C ILE A 11 -5.28 -66.03 -16.36
N CYS A 12 -6.51 -65.90 -15.84
CA CYS A 12 -6.79 -65.38 -14.49
C CYS A 12 -7.02 -66.56 -13.53
N PRO A 13 -7.16 -66.38 -12.19
CA PRO A 13 -6.90 -65.24 -11.30
C PRO A 13 -5.99 -65.62 -10.12
N ASN A 14 -5.58 -64.67 -9.26
CA ASN A 14 -5.71 -64.82 -7.80
C ASN A 14 -5.25 -63.57 -7.05
N GLY A 15 -6.25 -62.93 -6.41
CA GLY A 15 -6.16 -62.47 -5.03
C GLY A 15 -5.11 -61.41 -4.68
N SER A 16 -5.52 -60.16 -4.67
CA SER A 16 -5.34 -59.31 -3.48
C SER A 16 -6.17 -58.04 -3.62
N ASN A 17 -6.93 -57.75 -2.56
CA ASN A 17 -7.67 -56.50 -2.40
C ASN A 17 -6.73 -55.30 -2.55
N VAL A 18 -6.95 -54.47 -3.56
CA VAL A 18 -6.47 -53.08 -3.56
C VAL A 18 -7.67 -52.21 -3.90
N VAL A 19 -8.06 -51.41 -2.91
CA VAL A 19 -9.11 -50.40 -2.92
C VAL A 19 -8.88 -49.48 -4.13
N PRO A 20 -9.89 -49.10 -4.94
CA PRO A 20 -9.66 -48.23 -6.07
C PRO A 20 -9.11 -46.89 -5.57
N GLU A 21 -7.89 -46.59 -5.99
CA GLU A 21 -7.27 -45.29 -5.93
C GLU A 21 -8.18 -44.31 -6.69
N VAL A 22 -9.01 -43.59 -5.96
CA VAL A 22 -9.65 -42.38 -6.50
C VAL A 22 -8.50 -41.41 -6.74
N MET A 23 -8.00 -41.38 -7.98
CA MET A 23 -7.17 -40.30 -8.45
C MET A 23 -8.00 -39.03 -8.32
N MET A 24 -7.84 -38.34 -7.19
CA MET A 24 -8.23 -36.95 -7.07
C MET A 24 -7.34 -36.22 -8.07
N VAL A 25 -7.90 -35.94 -9.24
CA VAL A 25 -7.43 -34.82 -10.06
C VAL A 25 -7.66 -33.59 -9.18
N VAL A 26 -6.66 -33.26 -8.36
CA VAL A 26 -6.59 -31.97 -7.71
C VAL A 26 -6.35 -31.00 -8.85
N GLU A 27 -7.44 -30.44 -9.39
CA GLU A 27 -7.35 -29.15 -10.05
C GLU A 27 -6.50 -28.25 -9.13
N PRO A 28 -5.39 -27.68 -9.61
CA PRO A 28 -4.62 -26.76 -8.79
C PRO A 28 -5.59 -25.66 -8.40
N SER A 29 -5.95 -25.63 -7.12
CA SER A 29 -6.92 -24.73 -6.54
C SER A 29 -6.66 -23.34 -7.11
N GLN A 30 -7.55 -22.89 -7.99
CA GLN A 30 -7.47 -21.54 -8.49
C GLN A 30 -7.61 -20.65 -7.26
N MET A 31 -6.50 -20.07 -6.83
CA MET A 31 -6.49 -19.07 -5.77
C MET A 31 -7.61 -18.08 -6.10
N PRO A 32 -8.61 -17.91 -5.22
CA PRO A 32 -9.76 -17.10 -5.54
C PRO A 32 -9.26 -15.72 -5.95
N SER A 33 -9.86 -15.17 -7.01
CA SER A 33 -9.41 -13.90 -7.58
C SER A 33 -9.48 -12.73 -6.59
N PHE A 34 -10.17 -12.94 -5.48
CA PHE A 34 -10.22 -12.06 -4.34
C PHE A 34 -8.90 -11.97 -3.56
N TYR A 35 -8.09 -13.03 -3.48
CA TYR A 35 -6.91 -13.05 -2.60
C TYR A 35 -5.72 -12.26 -3.14
N TRP A 36 -5.53 -12.22 -4.46
CA TRP A 36 -4.50 -11.36 -5.06
C TRP A 36 -4.89 -9.88 -5.06
N LYS A 37 -6.17 -9.55 -4.80
CA LYS A 37 -6.64 -8.17 -4.71
C LYS A 37 -5.95 -7.44 -3.55
N ASP A 38 -5.63 -8.12 -2.46
CA ASP A 38 -5.04 -7.49 -1.27
C ASP A 38 -3.51 -7.64 -1.20
N MET A 39 -2.89 -8.25 -2.21
CA MET A 39 -1.43 -8.38 -2.30
C MET A 39 -0.75 -7.09 -2.80
N LEU A 40 -1.48 -6.24 -3.52
CA LEU A 40 -0.96 -4.98 -4.02
C LEU A 40 -1.17 -3.86 -3.02
N ASP A 41 -0.05 -3.28 -2.60
CA ASP A 41 0.01 -2.13 -1.70
C ASP A 41 -0.59 -0.84 -2.27
N VAL A 42 -0.55 -0.69 -3.59
CA VAL A 42 -1.03 0.48 -4.31
C VAL A 42 -1.81 0.02 -5.53
N LYS A 43 -3.05 0.45 -5.62
CA LYS A 43 -3.92 0.25 -6.78
C LYS A 43 -4.24 1.61 -7.38
N LYS A 44 -4.03 1.74 -8.69
CA LYS A 44 -4.39 2.94 -9.44
C LYS A 44 -5.63 2.66 -10.27
N SER A 45 -6.58 3.57 -10.26
CA SER A 45 -7.83 3.46 -11.01
C SER A 45 -8.33 4.83 -11.45
N LEU A 46 -9.47 4.85 -12.15
CA LEU A 46 -10.17 6.07 -12.53
C LEU A 46 -11.58 5.99 -11.97
N VAL A 47 -11.99 6.97 -11.18
CA VAL A 47 -13.34 7.08 -10.63
C VAL A 47 -13.96 8.34 -11.22
N ASP A 48 -15.00 8.19 -12.05
CA ASP A 48 -15.68 9.31 -12.72
C ASP A 48 -14.75 10.23 -13.53
N GLY A 49 -13.74 9.65 -14.19
CA GLY A 49 -12.74 10.43 -14.93
C GLY A 49 -11.64 11.05 -14.06
N VAL A 50 -11.67 10.84 -12.75
CA VAL A 50 -10.67 11.35 -11.79
C VAL A 50 -9.69 10.24 -11.42
N PRO A 51 -8.37 10.45 -11.53
CA PRO A 51 -7.37 9.50 -11.07
C PRO A 51 -7.58 9.19 -9.58
N SER A 52 -7.67 7.90 -9.25
CA SER A 52 -7.87 7.41 -7.89
C SER A 52 -6.75 6.45 -7.52
N ILE A 53 -6.31 6.54 -6.26
CA ILE A 53 -5.30 5.66 -5.68
C ILE A 53 -5.93 5.04 -4.44
N ASP A 54 -5.95 3.72 -4.41
CA ASP A 54 -6.36 2.92 -3.26
C ASP A 54 -5.12 2.23 -2.68
N LEU A 55 -4.93 2.33 -1.37
CA LEU A 55 -3.76 1.80 -0.68
C LEU A 55 -4.15 0.62 0.19
N SER A 56 -3.24 -0.34 0.39
CA SER A 56 -3.47 -1.40 1.36
C SER A 56 -3.54 -0.81 2.77
N GLU A 57 -4.26 -1.48 3.68
CA GLU A 57 -4.36 -1.06 5.08
C GLU A 57 -2.98 -0.90 5.74
N ARG A 58 -2.03 -1.77 5.37
CA ARG A 58 -0.65 -1.68 5.86
C ARG A 58 0.05 -0.39 5.43
N VAL A 59 -0.12 0.01 4.17
CA VAL A 59 0.47 1.27 3.66
C VAL A 59 -0.21 2.47 4.28
N TYR A 60 -1.54 2.44 4.43
CA TYR A 60 -2.27 3.51 5.12
C TYR A 60 -1.76 3.74 6.55
N LYS A 61 -1.61 2.66 7.34
CA LYS A 61 -1.07 2.76 8.72
C LYS A 61 0.36 3.29 8.75
N LEU A 62 1.18 2.93 7.76
CA LEU A 62 2.53 3.45 7.64
C LEU A 62 2.52 4.96 7.37
N LEU A 63 1.68 5.42 6.44
CA LEU A 63 1.53 6.85 6.14
C LEU A 63 1.00 7.64 7.34
N GLU A 64 -0.03 7.12 8.02
CA GLU A 64 -0.59 7.74 9.23
C GLU A 64 0.48 7.91 10.31
N ASN A 65 1.27 6.86 10.57
CA ASN A 65 2.35 6.92 11.54
C ASN A 65 3.46 7.90 11.11
N GLU A 66 3.87 7.88 9.84
CA GLU A 66 4.91 8.77 9.31
C GLU A 66 4.50 10.25 9.31
N MET A 67 3.21 10.53 9.16
CA MET A 67 2.64 11.89 9.12
C MET A 67 2.03 12.32 10.45
N SER A 68 2.26 11.56 11.53
CA SER A 68 1.66 11.79 12.85
C SER A 68 2.01 13.15 13.47
N THR A 69 3.13 13.75 13.08
CA THR A 69 3.58 15.09 13.53
C THR A 69 3.65 16.11 12.40
N ASP A 70 2.93 15.84 11.31
CA ASP A 70 2.90 16.72 10.14
C ASP A 70 1.71 17.69 10.21
N VAL A 71 1.94 18.94 9.80
CA VAL A 71 0.90 19.97 9.68
C VAL A 71 0.91 20.53 8.27
N VAL A 72 -0.26 20.60 7.65
CA VAL A 72 -0.44 21.23 6.34
C VAL A 72 -0.73 22.72 6.55
N LEU A 73 0.11 23.58 5.98
CA LEU A 73 -0.05 25.02 5.97
C LEU A 73 -0.53 25.49 4.61
N LYS A 74 -1.53 26.38 4.59
CA LYS A 74 -1.96 27.08 3.39
C LYS A 74 -1.58 28.55 3.49
N MET A 75 -0.77 29.02 2.54
CA MET A 75 -0.46 30.44 2.43
C MET A 75 -1.66 31.20 1.85
N LEU A 76 -2.03 32.29 2.51
CA LEU A 76 -3.05 33.21 2.04
C LEU A 76 -2.39 34.53 1.63
N GLY A 77 -2.70 35.02 0.43
CA GLY A 77 -2.15 36.27 -0.10
C GLY A 77 -0.88 36.06 -0.92
N GLN A 78 0.15 36.87 -0.66
CA GLN A 78 1.39 36.86 -1.44
C GLN A 78 2.16 35.55 -1.22
N ASN A 79 2.58 34.93 -2.32
CA ASN A 79 3.44 33.76 -2.26
C ASN A 79 4.82 34.16 -1.71
N LEU A 80 5.29 33.44 -0.69
CA LEU A 80 6.61 33.60 -0.11
C LEU A 80 7.49 32.44 -0.56
N GLY A 81 8.77 32.72 -0.85
CA GLY A 81 9.74 31.65 -1.03
C GLY A 81 9.86 30.79 0.23
N ILE A 82 10.09 29.48 0.06
CA ILE A 82 10.13 28.49 1.15
C ILE A 82 11.08 28.90 2.29
N MET A 83 12.25 29.48 1.96
CA MET A 83 13.22 29.96 2.95
C MET A 83 12.69 31.13 3.79
N THR A 84 12.00 32.07 3.15
CA THR A 84 11.40 33.22 3.84
C THR A 84 10.25 32.77 4.74
N LEU A 85 9.42 31.84 4.27
CA LEU A 85 8.35 31.24 5.07
C LEU A 85 8.92 30.50 6.28
N HIS A 86 9.94 29.67 6.08
CA HIS A 86 10.62 28.92 7.15
C HIS A 86 11.10 29.86 8.26
N ASN A 87 11.86 30.90 7.91
CA ASN A 87 12.36 31.88 8.87
C ASN A 87 11.23 32.59 9.64
N ARG A 88 10.13 32.93 8.95
CA ARG A 88 8.97 33.57 9.58
C ARG A 88 8.30 32.63 10.58
N LEU A 89 8.11 31.36 10.21
CA LEU A 89 7.53 30.35 11.10
C LEU A 89 8.41 30.10 12.34
N TYR A 90 9.74 30.09 12.20
CA TYR A 90 10.64 30.02 13.36
C TYR A 90 10.46 31.20 14.32
N GLY A 91 10.29 32.42 13.79
CA GLY A 91 10.06 33.60 14.62
C GLY A 91 8.73 33.59 15.36
N ILE A 92 7.68 33.07 14.72
CA ILE A 92 6.32 33.00 15.25
C ILE A 92 6.20 31.87 16.29
N TRP A 93 6.48 30.63 15.87
CA TRP A 93 6.24 29.45 16.71
C TRP A 93 7.29 29.27 17.80
N LYS A 94 8.52 29.74 17.54
CA LYS A 94 9.70 29.59 18.42
C LYS A 94 9.84 28.14 18.88
N PRO A 95 10.01 27.20 17.93
CA PRO A 95 10.01 25.78 18.26
C PRO A 95 11.24 25.42 19.09
N SER A 96 11.08 24.46 20.01
CA SER A 96 12.17 23.95 20.82
C SER A 96 13.18 23.11 20.02
N LYS A 97 12.70 22.45 18.96
CA LYS A 97 13.52 21.65 18.04
C LYS A 97 13.32 22.08 16.60
N PRO A 98 14.28 21.79 15.71
CA PRO A 98 14.09 22.04 14.29
C PRO A 98 12.90 21.25 13.74
N PHE A 99 12.19 21.85 12.78
CA PHE A 99 11.18 21.19 11.97
C PHE A 99 11.53 21.32 10.48
N GLN A 100 11.04 20.36 9.69
CA GLN A 100 11.20 20.36 8.23
C GLN A 100 10.02 21.10 7.60
N LEU A 101 10.25 21.81 6.50
CA LEU A 101 9.22 22.46 5.69
C LEU A 101 9.41 21.99 4.25
N MET A 102 8.35 21.49 3.64
CA MET A 102 8.31 20.99 2.28
C MET A 102 7.23 21.74 1.49
N ASP A 103 7.54 22.14 0.25
CA ASP A 103 6.58 22.73 -0.68
C ASP A 103 5.81 21.59 -1.37
N VAL A 104 4.47 21.62 -1.28
CA VAL A 104 3.56 20.65 -1.89
C VAL A 104 2.79 21.27 -3.07
N GLU A 105 3.30 22.40 -3.58
CA GLU A 105 2.74 23.23 -4.65
C GLU A 105 1.44 23.96 -4.28
N ASN A 106 0.99 24.85 -5.17
CA ASN A 106 -0.25 25.60 -5.03
C ASN A 106 -0.38 26.43 -3.73
N GLY A 107 0.75 26.84 -3.15
CA GLY A 107 0.81 27.59 -1.90
C GLY A 107 0.52 26.75 -0.65
N TYR A 108 0.55 25.42 -0.78
CA TYR A 108 0.51 24.50 0.34
C TYR A 108 1.93 24.09 0.75
N PHE A 109 2.12 23.95 2.05
CA PHE A 109 3.37 23.49 2.62
C PHE A 109 3.10 22.43 3.68
N LEU A 110 4.02 21.47 3.81
CA LEU A 110 3.98 20.45 4.84
C LEU A 110 5.09 20.72 5.86
N THR A 111 4.74 20.82 7.13
CA THR A 111 5.71 20.95 8.22
C THR A 111 5.77 19.69 9.06
N LYS A 112 6.95 19.06 9.17
CA LYS A 112 7.19 17.88 10.01
C LYS A 112 7.94 18.26 11.27
N PHE A 113 7.30 18.12 12.43
CA PHE A 113 7.88 18.47 13.72
C PHE A 113 8.63 17.28 14.34
N GLN A 114 9.81 17.55 14.92
CA GLN A 114 10.56 16.58 15.71
C GLN A 114 10.11 16.51 17.18
N SER A 115 9.33 17.49 17.62
CA SER A 115 8.84 17.61 19.00
C SER A 115 7.32 17.58 18.97
N ILE A 116 6.72 16.56 19.59
CA ILE A 116 5.27 16.48 19.75
C ILE A 116 4.71 17.69 20.52
N VAL A 117 5.50 18.24 21.47
CA VAL A 117 5.11 19.43 22.23
C VAL A 117 5.03 20.66 21.33
N ASP A 118 5.97 20.82 20.38
CA ASP A 118 5.92 21.94 19.43
C ASP A 118 4.75 21.76 18.44
N TYR A 119 4.52 20.53 17.98
CA TYR A 119 3.38 20.17 17.14
C TYR A 119 2.03 20.52 17.81
N ASP A 120 1.80 20.03 19.03
CA ASP A 120 0.57 20.26 19.79
C ASP A 120 0.36 21.76 20.06
N LYS A 121 1.44 22.48 20.36
CA LYS A 121 1.41 23.93 20.57
C LYS A 121 0.97 24.66 19.31
N VAL A 122 1.55 24.32 18.15
CA VAL A 122 1.19 24.96 16.87
C VAL A 122 -0.26 24.68 16.51
N LEU A 123 -0.75 23.45 16.71
CA LEU A 123 -2.15 23.12 16.43
C LEU A 123 -3.14 23.84 17.35
N SER A 124 -2.81 23.95 18.63
CA SER A 124 -3.72 24.55 19.62
C SER A 124 -3.69 26.07 19.64
N GLN A 125 -2.55 26.69 19.33
CA GLN A 125 -2.36 28.15 19.44
C GLN A 125 -2.32 28.86 18.09
N GLY A 126 -2.12 28.11 17.00
CA GLY A 126 -1.93 28.68 15.67
C GLY A 126 -0.58 29.37 15.47
N PRO A 127 -0.33 29.91 14.26
CA PRO A 127 0.67 30.94 14.03
C PRO A 127 0.22 32.31 14.59
#